data_AF-A0A954U0M1-F1
#
_entry.id   AF-A0A954U0M1-F1
#
_cell.length_a   1.000
_cell.length_b   1.000
_cell.length_c   1.000
_cell.angle_alpha   90.00
_cell.angle_beta   90.00
_cell.angle_gamma   90.00
#
_symmetry.space_group_name_H-M   'P 1'
#
loop_
_entity.id
_entity.type
_entity.pdbx_description
1 polymer ?
#
loop_
_entity_poly.entity_id
_entity_poly.type
_entity_poly.pdbx_seq_one_letter_code
_entity_poly.pdbx_strand_id
1 'polypeptide(L)'
;DWAQITLPSGEIRRVPSRCRATVGKVGNSDHSAVRLGKAGRKRWLGRRPHVRGTAMNPIDHPHGGGEGRTKGGRHPVSPTGKLAKGGSTRQRRKPSNAAIVRRRRSKRYGQLVLKK
;
A
#
# COMPACT_ATOMS: atom_id res chain seq x y z
N ASP A 1 -16.35 -11.80 -23.92
CA ASP A 1 -17.11 -10.84 -23.08
C ASP A 1 -16.34 -10.38 -21.85
N TRP A 2 -16.42 -9.08 -21.56
CA TRP A 2 -15.81 -8.44 -20.38
C TRP A 2 -16.88 -7.77 -19.54
N ALA A 3 -16.82 -7.94 -18.22
CA ALA A 3 -17.62 -7.20 -17.25
C ALA A 3 -16.75 -6.14 -16.56
N GLN A 4 -17.33 -4.97 -16.28
CA GLN A 4 -16.66 -3.90 -15.55
C GLN A 4 -17.09 -3.93 -14.08
N ILE A 5 -16.11 -4.01 -13.18
CA ILE A 5 -16.36 -4.00 -11.73
C ILE A 5 -15.61 -2.87 -11.04
N THR A 6 -16.19 -2.33 -9.97
CA THR A 6 -15.51 -1.44 -9.03
C THR A 6 -14.97 -2.27 -7.88
N LEU A 7 -13.65 -2.32 -7.75
CA LEU A 7 -12.97 -3.05 -6.68
C LEU A 7 -13.11 -2.31 -5.33
N PRO A 8 -12.91 -2.99 -4.18
CA PRO A 8 -12.89 -2.34 -2.86
C PRO A 8 -11.86 -1.20 -2.72
N SER A 9 -10.84 -1.19 -3.58
CA SER A 9 -9.86 -0.11 -3.68
C SER A 9 -10.39 1.16 -4.37
N GLY A 10 -11.58 1.10 -4.97
CA GLY A 10 -12.15 2.13 -5.85
C GLY A 10 -11.62 2.11 -7.30
N GLU A 11 -10.75 1.15 -7.63
CA GLU A 11 -10.30 0.90 -9.02
C GLU A 11 -11.44 0.30 -9.86
N ILE A 12 -11.65 0.83 -11.07
CA ILE A 12 -12.55 0.25 -12.06
C ILE A 12 -11.74 -0.65 -12.99
N ARG A 13 -12.13 -1.93 -13.07
CA ARG A 13 -11.38 -2.95 -13.79
C ARG A 13 -12.30 -3.86 -14.60
N ARG A 14 -11.85 -4.24 -15.79
CA ARG A 14 -12.45 -5.26 -16.64
C ARG A 14 -12.01 -6.65 -16.19
N VAL A 15 -12.98 -7.55 -16.06
CA VAL A 15 -12.80 -8.96 -15.70
C VAL A 15 -13.56 -9.81 -16.73
N PRO A 16 -13.06 -10.99 -17.15
CA PRO A 16 -13.82 -11.85 -18.06
C PRO A 16 -15.19 -12.19 -17.49
N SER A 17 -16.26 -12.09 -18.29
CA SER A 17 -17.64 -12.29 -17.80
C SER A 17 -17.90 -13.70 -17.25
N ARG A 18 -17.07 -14.68 -17.63
CA ARG A 18 -17.11 -16.06 -17.11
C ARG A 18 -16.61 -16.23 -15.67
N CYS A 19 -16.04 -15.19 -15.06
CA CYS A 19 -15.52 -15.28 -13.69
C CYS A 19 -16.68 -15.44 -12.68
N ARG A 20 -16.51 -16.37 -11.73
CA ARG A 20 -17.46 -16.60 -10.65
C ARG A 20 -17.42 -15.47 -9.62
N ALA A 21 -18.58 -15.11 -9.09
CA ALA A 21 -18.72 -14.19 -7.97
C ALA A 21 -19.92 -14.63 -7.12
N THR A 22 -19.89 -14.27 -5.84
CA THR A 22 -21.01 -14.50 -4.91
C THR A 22 -21.71 -13.18 -4.65
N VAL A 23 -23.05 -13.19 -4.65
CA VAL A 23 -23.85 -12.01 -4.32
C VAL A 23 -23.73 -11.73 -2.82
N GLY A 24 -23.34 -10.49 -2.48
CA GLY A 24 -23.23 -10.04 -1.10
C GLY A 24 -21.90 -9.34 -0.81
N LYS A 25 -21.72 -8.96 0.46
CA LYS A 25 -20.47 -8.39 0.99
C LYS A 25 -19.84 -9.40 1.95
N VAL A 26 -18.52 -9.31 2.12
CA VAL A 26 -17.85 -10.05 3.20
C VAL A 26 -18.36 -9.51 4.54
N GLY A 27 -18.72 -10.42 5.45
CA GLY A 27 -19.19 -10.07 6.80
C GLY A 27 -18.10 -9.49 7.70
N ASN A 28 -18.43 -9.21 8.97
CA ASN A 28 -17.51 -8.63 9.97
C ASN A 28 -16.96 -7.25 9.57
N SER A 29 -17.85 -6.31 9.26
CA SER A 29 -17.51 -4.91 8.95
C SER A 29 -16.81 -4.19 10.11
N ASP A 30 -17.16 -4.56 11.34
CA ASP A 30 -16.68 -3.92 12.56
C ASP A 30 -15.24 -4.30 12.91
N HIS A 31 -14.68 -5.29 12.21
CA HIS A 31 -13.27 -5.65 12.33
C HIS A 31 -12.32 -4.45 12.16
N SER A 32 -12.72 -3.46 11.37
CA SER A 32 -11.95 -2.22 11.18
C SER A 32 -11.86 -1.32 12.42
N ALA A 33 -12.81 -1.45 13.36
CA ALA A 33 -12.89 -0.66 14.59
C ALA A 33 -12.13 -1.30 15.78
N VAL A 34 -11.62 -2.53 15.61
CA VAL A 34 -10.96 -3.29 16.69
C VAL A 34 -9.68 -2.59 17.16
N ARG A 35 -9.60 -2.31 18.46
CA ARG A 35 -8.39 -1.77 19.13
C ARG A 35 -7.62 -2.89 19.82
N LEU A 36 -6.32 -3.03 19.53
CA LEU A 36 -5.49 -4.10 20.09
C LEU A 36 -5.14 -3.92 21.59
N GLY A 37 -5.13 -2.67 22.08
CA GLY A 37 -4.89 -2.32 23.48
C GLY A 37 -3.43 -2.44 23.95
N LYS A 38 -2.79 -3.60 23.75
CA LYS A 38 -1.44 -3.89 24.23
C LYS A 38 -0.50 -4.44 23.15
N ALA A 39 0.80 -4.26 23.35
CA ALA A 39 1.83 -4.80 22.46
C ALA A 39 1.78 -6.33 22.32
N GLY A 40 1.48 -7.05 23.42
CA GLY A 40 1.36 -8.51 23.43
C GLY A 40 0.29 -9.04 22.46
N ARG A 41 -0.84 -8.34 22.30
CA ARG A 41 -1.88 -8.76 21.35
C ARG A 41 -1.41 -8.69 19.91
N LYS A 42 -0.55 -7.72 19.58
CA LYS A 42 0.11 -7.65 18.25
C LYS A 42 1.07 -8.82 18.03
N ARG A 43 1.74 -9.31 19.10
CA ARG A 43 2.61 -10.49 19.04
C ARG A 43 1.82 -11.78 18.81
N TRP A 44 0.64 -11.93 19.43
CA TRP A 44 -0.25 -13.08 19.19
C TRP A 44 -0.72 -13.15 17.73
N LEU A 45 -0.83 -12.01 17.04
CA LEU A 45 -1.10 -11.94 15.60
C LEU A 45 0.15 -12.22 14.71
N GLY A 46 1.25 -12.72 15.28
CA GLY A 46 2.50 -13.01 14.57
C GLY A 46 3.30 -11.78 14.13
N ARG A 47 2.96 -10.58 14.59
CA ARG A 47 3.61 -9.33 14.15
C ARG A 47 4.70 -8.90 15.14
N ARG A 48 5.97 -8.95 14.70
CA ARG A 48 7.13 -8.48 15.47
C ARG A 48 7.17 -6.94 15.56
N PRO A 49 7.89 -6.36 16.55
CA PRO A 49 8.18 -4.92 16.57
C PRO A 49 8.88 -4.46 15.29
N HIS A 50 8.54 -3.27 14.79
CA HIS A 50 9.15 -2.69 13.60
C HIS A 50 9.94 -1.45 14.01
N VAL A 51 11.23 -1.40 13.67
CA VAL A 51 12.13 -0.29 14.00
C VAL A 51 12.02 0.80 12.92
N ARG A 52 12.08 2.08 13.32
CA ARG A 52 12.04 3.20 12.37
C ARG A 52 13.42 3.41 11.74
N GLY A 53 13.48 3.73 10.45
CA GLY A 53 14.75 4.04 9.77
C GLY A 53 15.54 5.20 10.38
N THR A 54 14.86 6.17 10.98
CA THR A 54 15.50 7.30 11.69
C THR A 54 16.19 6.90 13.01
N ALA A 55 15.96 5.68 13.49
CA ALA A 55 16.57 5.15 14.70
C ALA A 55 17.71 4.16 14.38
N MET A 56 18.08 4.07 13.10
CA MET A 56 19.13 3.18 12.62
C MET A 56 20.39 3.98 12.24
N ASN A 57 21.46 3.28 11.90
CA ASN A 57 22.70 3.90 11.42
C ASN A 57 22.63 4.15 9.89
N PRO A 58 23.49 5.02 9.33
CA PRO A 58 23.53 5.29 7.89
C PRO A 58 23.71 4.04 7.01
N ILE A 59 24.38 3.00 7.53
CA ILE A 59 24.59 1.73 6.84
C ILE A 59 23.29 0.90 6.70
N ASP A 60 22.37 1.01 7.65
CA ASP A 60 21.17 0.18 7.72
C ASP A 60 19.99 0.81 6.96
N HIS A 61 19.90 2.14 7.00
CA HIS A 61 18.79 2.87 6.40
C HIS A 61 19.23 4.22 5.86
N PRO A 62 18.71 4.66 4.71
CA PRO A 62 18.94 6.01 4.18
C PRO A 62 18.52 7.19 5.09
N HIS A 63 17.81 6.92 6.18
CA HIS A 63 17.39 7.94 7.16
C HIS A 63 18.19 7.85 8.46
N GLY A 64 19.12 6.92 8.54
CA GLY A 64 19.91 6.66 9.73
C GLY A 64 21.03 7.69 9.90
N GLY A 65 21.48 7.81 11.14
CA GLY A 65 22.53 8.74 11.56
C GLY A 65 22.10 10.21 11.68
N GLY A 66 23.11 11.08 11.72
CA GLY A 66 22.99 12.48 12.16
C GLY A 66 23.02 12.59 13.68
N GLU A 67 23.42 13.76 14.17
CA GLU A 67 23.44 14.05 15.61
C GLU A 67 22.03 14.30 16.12
N GLY A 68 21.67 13.65 17.23
CA GLY A 68 20.33 13.73 17.79
C GLY A 68 19.24 13.17 16.86
N ARG A 69 17.99 13.61 17.07
CA ARG A 69 16.85 13.12 16.29
C ARG A 69 16.69 13.89 14.98
N THR A 70 17.22 13.35 13.89
CA THR A 70 17.08 13.96 12.56
C THR A 70 16.13 13.14 11.65
N LYS A 71 15.77 13.73 10.50
CA LYS A 71 14.98 13.06 9.44
C LYS A 71 15.86 12.54 8.29
N GLY A 72 17.19 12.57 8.43
CA GLY A 72 18.16 12.17 7.39
C GLY A 72 18.24 13.10 6.17
N GLY A 73 17.60 14.28 6.22
CA GLY A 73 17.77 15.35 5.21
C GLY A 73 17.26 15.06 3.80
N ARG A 74 16.57 13.94 3.55
CA ARG A 74 16.17 13.48 2.21
C ARG A 74 14.69 13.18 2.08
N HIS A 75 14.23 13.01 0.84
CA HIS A 75 12.86 12.56 0.59
C HIS A 75 12.62 11.19 1.24
N PRO A 76 11.47 10.94 1.89
CA PRO A 76 11.20 9.67 2.56
C PRO A 76 11.30 8.45 1.64
N VAL A 77 12.16 7.50 2.03
CA VAL A 77 12.43 6.24 1.31
C VAL A 77 12.30 5.01 2.21
N SER A 78 12.23 3.83 1.56
CA SER A 78 12.40 2.51 2.18
C SER A 78 13.88 2.25 2.54
N PRO A 79 14.19 1.16 3.27
CA PRO A 79 15.58 0.77 3.55
C PRO A 79 16.41 0.60 2.27
N THR A 80 15.78 0.15 1.18
CA THR A 80 16.38 -0.02 -0.15
C THR A 80 16.38 1.24 -1.01
N GLY A 81 16.03 2.41 -0.47
CA GLY A 81 16.04 3.68 -1.21
C GLY A 81 14.82 3.94 -2.10
N LYS A 82 13.81 3.06 -2.12
CA LYS A 82 12.57 3.28 -2.88
C LYS A 82 11.70 4.34 -2.23
N LEU A 83 11.22 5.32 -3.00
CA LEU A 83 10.38 6.41 -2.47
C LEU A 83 9.13 5.87 -1.75
N ALA A 84 8.95 6.24 -0.48
CA ALA A 84 7.81 5.85 0.35
C ALA A 84 6.59 6.78 0.16
N LYS A 85 6.80 7.94 -0.46
CA LYS A 85 5.77 8.94 -0.78
C LYS A 85 5.80 9.22 -2.28
N GLY A 86 4.64 9.23 -2.95
CA GLY A 86 4.50 9.64 -4.36
C GLY A 86 5.06 8.68 -5.43
N GLY A 87 5.95 7.75 -5.10
CA GLY A 87 6.53 6.81 -6.07
C GLY A 87 5.54 5.75 -6.57
N SER A 88 5.24 5.75 -7.87
CA SER A 88 4.50 4.64 -8.50
C SER A 88 5.38 3.39 -8.56
N THR A 89 4.95 2.31 -7.92
CA THR A 89 5.73 1.06 -7.82
C THR A 89 5.36 0.03 -8.87
N ARG A 90 4.25 0.23 -9.59
CA ARG A 90 3.75 -0.71 -10.59
C ARG A 90 4.51 -0.57 -11.91
N GLN A 91 4.87 -1.70 -12.50
CA GLN A 91 5.51 -1.77 -13.81
C GLN A 91 4.60 -1.20 -14.92
N ARG A 92 5.19 -0.33 -15.75
CA ARG A 92 4.53 0.43 -16.83
C ARG A 92 3.92 -0.47 -17.91
N ARG A 93 4.67 -1.50 -18.32
CA ARG A 93 4.34 -2.40 -19.44
C ARG A 93 3.67 -3.72 -19.01
N LYS A 94 3.16 -3.81 -17.77
CA LYS A 94 2.51 -5.05 -17.32
C LYS A 94 1.22 -5.29 -18.15
N PRO A 95 1.03 -6.46 -18.80
CA PRO A 95 -0.12 -6.70 -19.70
C PRO A 95 -1.49 -6.45 -19.04
N SER A 96 -1.62 -6.83 -17.77
CA SER A 96 -2.82 -6.57 -16.96
C SER A 96 -3.21 -5.09 -16.80
N ASN A 97 -2.35 -4.15 -17.22
CA ASN A 97 -2.67 -2.71 -17.26
C ASN A 97 -3.80 -2.42 -18.25
N ALA A 98 -3.90 -3.18 -19.34
CA ALA A 98 -4.95 -3.02 -20.35
C ALA A 98 -6.35 -3.32 -19.78
N ALA A 99 -6.45 -4.16 -18.75
CA ALA A 99 -7.72 -4.47 -18.12
C ALA A 99 -8.24 -3.35 -17.19
N ILE A 100 -7.45 -2.31 -16.92
CA ILE A 100 -7.84 -1.27 -15.96
C ILE A 100 -8.38 -0.06 -16.69
N VAL A 101 -9.64 0.26 -16.40
CA VAL A 101 -10.33 1.42 -16.97
C VAL A 101 -9.97 2.67 -16.17
N ARG A 102 -10.04 2.59 -14.84
CA ARG A 102 -9.76 3.72 -13.94
C ARG A 102 -9.01 3.25 -12.71
N ARG A 103 -7.85 3.83 -12.40
CA ARG A 103 -7.12 3.47 -11.17
C ARG A 103 -7.82 3.99 -9.91
N ARG A 104 -7.47 3.37 -8.78
CA ARG A 104 -7.84 3.82 -7.44
C ARG A 104 -7.48 5.29 -7.17
N ARG A 105 -8.29 5.94 -6.35
CA ARG A 105 -8.03 7.29 -5.82
C ARG A 105 -7.13 7.20 -4.60
N SER A 106 -6.02 7.93 -4.63
CA SER A 106 -5.17 8.16 -3.46
C SER A 106 -5.76 9.28 -2.61
N LYS A 107 -5.86 9.07 -1.30
CA LYS A 107 -6.28 10.12 -0.35
C LYS A 107 -5.35 11.34 -0.40
N ARG A 108 -4.06 11.13 -0.67
CA ARG A 108 -3.03 12.20 -0.69
C ARG A 108 -2.78 12.80 -2.08
N TYR A 109 -2.85 11.98 -3.13
CA TYR A 109 -2.37 12.35 -4.47
C TYR A 109 -3.48 12.41 -5.53
N GLY A 110 -4.75 12.34 -5.11
CA GLY A 110 -5.88 12.31 -6.03
C GLY A 110 -5.94 11.04 -6.88
N GLN A 111 -6.54 11.12 -8.06
CA GLN A 111 -6.68 9.98 -8.96
C GLN A 111 -5.33 9.62 -9.57
N LEU A 112 -4.87 8.39 -9.34
CA LEU A 112 -3.59 7.95 -9.88
C LEU A 112 -3.71 7.69 -11.39
N VAL A 113 -2.73 8.14 -12.16
CA VAL A 113 -2.72 7.91 -13.62
C VAL A 113 -1.92 6.64 -13.96
N LEU A 114 -2.37 5.92 -14.98
CA LEU A 114 -1.56 4.90 -15.64
C LEU A 114 -0.45 5.62 -16.40
N LYS A 115 0.80 5.49 -15.93
CA LYS A 115 1.96 5.88 -16.75
C LYS A 115 1.91 5.02 -18.01
N LYS A 116 1.68 5.63 -19.17
CA LYS A 116 1.80 5.01 -20.50
C LYS A 116 3.26 4.71 -20.77
#